data_AF-A0A529R4B1-F1
#
_entry.id   AF-A0A529R4B1-F1
#
_cell.length_a   1.000
_cell.length_b   1.000
_cell.length_c   1.000
_cell.angle_alpha   90.00
_cell.angle_beta   90.00
_cell.angle_gamma   90.00
#
_symmetry.space_group_name_H-M   'P 1'
#
loop_
_entity.id
_entity.type
_entity.pdbx_description
1 polymer ?
#
loop_
_entity_poly.entity_id
_entity_poly.type
_entity_poly.pdbx_seq_one_letter_code
_entity_poly.pdbx_strand_id
1 'polypeptide(L)' 'KCDDGAGRGAEVMIVAVLAKLLRSDEAVAAKLTQLAHPAVESRIGAKVGLLRPTAALN' A
#
# COMPACT_ATOMS: atom_id res chain seq x y z
N LYS A 1 2.13 -17.79 -15.80
CA LYS A 1 1.28 -17.52 -14.61
C LYS A 1 1.14 -16.01 -14.49
N CYS A 2 -0.08 -15.47 -14.59
CA CYS A 2 -0.31 -14.05 -14.29
C CYS A 2 -0.19 -13.87 -12.79
N ASP A 3 0.58 -12.87 -12.35
CA ASP A 3 0.48 -12.34 -10.99
C ASP A 3 -0.91 -11.73 -10.84
N ASP A 4 -1.72 -12.31 -9.95
CA ASP A 4 -3.08 -11.85 -9.64
C ASP A 4 -3.08 -10.65 -8.68
N GLY A 5 -1.90 -10.20 -8.23
CA GLY A 5 -1.74 -9.07 -7.34
C GLY A 5 -1.96 -9.41 -5.87
N ALA A 6 -2.18 -10.68 -5.50
CA ALA A 6 -2.40 -11.06 -4.10
C ALA A 6 -1.23 -10.68 -3.19
N GLY A 7 0.01 -10.87 -3.66
CA GLY A 7 1.22 -10.48 -2.92
C GLY A 7 1.27 -8.97 -2.65
N ARG A 8 1.08 -8.16 -3.69
CA ARG A 8 1.03 -6.68 -3.57
C ARG A 8 -0.12 -6.21 -2.68
N GLY A 9 -1.27 -6.89 -2.76
CA GLY A 9 -2.40 -6.66 -1.85
C GLY A 9 -2.04 -6.91 -0.39
N ALA A 10 -1.39 -8.04 -0.09
CA ALA A 10 -0.95 -8.37 1.26
C ALA A 10 0.04 -7.34 1.82
N GLU A 11 1.01 -6.90 1.03
CA GLU A 11 1.97 -5.85 1.41
C GLU A 11 1.26 -4.55 1.80
N VAL A 12 0.34 -4.06 0.96
CA VAL A 12 -0.47 -2.86 1.25
C VAL A 12 -1.25 -3.01 2.55
N MET A 13 -1.84 -4.18 2.78
CA MET A 13 -2.62 -4.43 3.99
C MET A 13 -1.76 -4.44 5.26
N ILE A 14 -0.63 -5.13 5.22
CA ILE A 14 0.30 -5.22 6.36
C ILE A 14 0.82 -3.83 6.70
N VAL A 15 1.27 -3.07 5.71
CA VAL A 15 1.83 -1.74 5.90
C VAL A 15 0.79 -0.77 6.47
N ALA A 16 -0.46 -0.83 6.01
CA ALA A 16 -1.54 0.00 6.56
C ALA A 16 -1.83 -0.29 8.04
N VAL A 17 -1.83 -1.57 8.44
CA VAL A 17 -1.98 -1.96 9.84
C VAL A 17 -0.79 -1.47 10.67
N LEU A 18 0.44 -1.63 10.17
CA LEU A 18 1.65 -1.13 10.84
C LEU A 18 1.61 0.39 11.04
N ALA A 19 1.15 1.16 10.03
CA ALA A 19 1.01 2.60 10.15
C ALA A 19 0.07 3.00 11.31
N LYS A 20 -1.02 2.27 11.52
CA LYS A 20 -1.97 2.51 12.63
C LYS A 20 -1.40 2.11 14.00
N LEU A 21 -0.68 0.99 14.06
CA LEU A 21 -0.04 0.52 15.29
C LEU A 21 1.10 1.42 15.74
N LEU A 22 1.86 1.97 14.79
CA LEU A 22 3.02 2.82 15.03
C LEU A 22 2.72 4.32 14.95
N ARG A 23 1.44 4.72 15.04
CA ARG A 23 1.02 6.14 14.90
C ARG A 23 1.71 7.13 15.85
N SER A 24 2.26 6.64 16.96
CA SER A 24 3.01 7.45 17.93
C SER A 24 4.39 7.86 17.42
N ASP A 25 4.92 7.18 16.40
CA ASP A 25 6.08 7.61 15.61
C ASP A 25 5.58 8.19 14.28
N GLU A 26 5.38 9.50 14.25
CA GLU A 26 4.78 10.19 13.11
C GLU A 26 5.59 10.02 11.81
N ALA A 27 6.92 10.00 11.92
CA ALA A 27 7.81 9.87 10.77
C ALA A 27 7.68 8.47 10.14
N VAL A 28 7.69 7.42 10.97
CA VAL A 28 7.50 6.04 10.52
C VAL A 28 6.09 5.82 9.99
N ALA A 29 5.07 6.30 10.71
CA ALA A 29 3.67 6.17 10.29
C ALA A 29 3.39 6.87 8.95
N ALA A 30 3.96 8.06 8.72
CA ALA A 30 3.85 8.75 7.44
C ALA A 30 4.51 7.96 6.30
N LYS A 31 5.69 7.39 6.54
CA LYS A 31 6.38 6.58 5.54
C LYS A 31 5.61 5.31 5.19
N LEU A 32 5.08 4.61 6.20
CA LEU A 32 4.23 3.44 6.00
C LEU A 32 2.95 3.82 5.26
N THR A 33 2.33 4.95 5.60
CA THR A 33 1.14 5.44 4.87
C THR A 33 1.44 5.65 3.39
N GLN A 34 2.59 6.20 3.02
CA GLN A 34 2.99 6.30 1.60
C GLN A 34 3.13 4.93 0.94
N LEU A 35 3.74 3.97 1.64
CA LEU A 35 3.95 2.60 1.14
C LEU A 35 2.64 1.80 1.01
N ALA A 36 1.62 2.11 1.80
CA ALA A 36 0.28 1.52 1.69
C ALA A 36 -0.49 2.01 0.44
N HIS A 37 0.06 2.98 -0.31
CA HIS A 37 -0.56 3.56 -1.50
C HIS A 37 0.36 3.48 -2.73
N PRO A 38 0.81 2.29 -3.16
CA PRO A 38 1.72 2.16 -4.28
C PRO A 38 0.97 2.42 -5.61
N ALA A 39 1.65 3.07 -6.54
CA ALA A 39 1.16 3.23 -7.90
C ALA A 39 1.05 1.87 -8.59
N VAL A 40 -0.01 1.69 -9.36
CA VAL A 40 -0.09 0.58 -10.32
C VAL A 40 0.45 1.09 -11.63
N GLU A 41 1.50 0.45 -12.14
CA GLU A 41 2.14 0.81 -13.40
C GLU A 41 1.80 -0.18 -14.50
N SER A 42 1.66 0.34 -15.72
CA SER A 42 1.62 -0.46 -16.94
C SER A 42 3.00 -1.06 -17.23
N ARG A 43 3.06 -1.97 -18.21
CA ARG A 43 4.33 -2.60 -18.64
C ARG A 43 5.39 -1.62 -19.15
N ILE A 44 4.99 -0.41 -19.54
CA ILE A 44 5.89 0.65 -20.02
C ILE A 44 6.20 1.70 -18.94
N GLY A 45 5.86 1.42 -17.67
CA GLY A 45 6.10 2.33 -16.53
C GLY A 45 5.09 3.47 -16.39
N ALA A 46 4.09 3.58 -17.26
CA ALA A 46 3.05 4.60 -17.11
C ALA A 46 2.14 4.24 -15.92
N LYS A 47 1.91 5.20 -15.01
CA LYS A 47 0.96 5.05 -13.89
C LYS A 47 -0.47 4.92 -14.43
N VAL A 48 -1.12 3.83 -14.09
CA VAL A 48 -2.50 3.51 -14.51
C VAL A 48 -3.47 3.38 -13.34
N GLY A 49 -2.98 3.44 -12.09
CA GLY A 49 -3.84 3.35 -10.93
C GLY A 49 -3.10 3.53 -9.61
N LEU A 50 -3.82 3.24 -8.54
CA LEU A 50 -3.35 3.27 -7.16
C LEU A 50 -3.94 2.08 -6.41
N LEU A 51 -3.09 1.31 -5.73
CA LEU A 51 -3.56 0.32 -4.78
C LEU A 51 -3.76 0.99 -3.42
N ARG A 52 -4.81 0.61 -2.70
CA ARG A 52 -5.12 1.15 -1.38
C ARG A 52 -5.84 0.10 -0.52
N PRO A 53 -5.73 0.17 0.81
CA PRO A 53 -6.59 -0.58 1.71
C PRO A 53 -8.06 -0.25 1.45
N THR A 54 -8.96 -1.19 1.75
CA THR A 54 -10.39 -0.91 1.71
C THR A 54 -10.77 0.08 2.81
N ALA A 55 -11.94 0.71 2.68
CA ALA A 55 -12.40 1.74 3.62
C ALA A 55 -12.40 1.30 5.10
N ALA A 56 -12.56 0.00 5.37
CA ALA A 56 -12.49 -0.54 6.73
C ALA A 56 -11.12 -0.36 7.40
N LEU A 57 -10.06 -0.18 6.61
CA LEU A 57 -8.68 -0.06 7.08
C LEU A 57 -8.02 1.25 6.64
N ASN A 58 -8.79 2.19 6.09
CA ASN A 58 -8.34 3.56 5.82
C ASN A 58 -8.29 4.41 7.10
#